data_AF-U5QBH7-F1
#
_entry.id   AF-U5QBH7-F1
#
_cell.length_a   1.000
_cell.length_b   1.000
_cell.length_c   1.000
_cell.angle_alpha   90.00
_cell.angle_beta   90.00
_cell.angle_gamma   90.00
#
_symmetry.space_group_name_H-M   'P 1'
#
loop_
_entity.id
_entity.type
_entity.pdbx_description
1 polymer ?
#
loop_
_entity_poly.entity_id
_entity_poly.type
_entity_poly.pdbx_seq_one_letter_code
_entity_poly.pdbx_strand_id
1 'polypeptide(L)'
;EGSPEPLDRNNPLEPKNKARFSIPSMTEHHAGRYRCHYYSSAGWSEPSDPLELVMTGFYNKPTLSALPSPVVASGGNMTLRCGSQKGYHHFVLMKEGEHQLPRTLDSQQLHSGGFQALFPVGPVNPSHRWRFTCYYYYMNTPQVWSHPSDPLEILPSGVSRKPSLLTLQGPVLAPGQSLTLQCGSDVGYDRFVLYKEGERDFLQRPGQQPQAGLSQANFTLGPVSRSHGGQYRCYGAHNLSSEWSAPSDPLNILMAGQIYDTVSLSAQPGPTVASGENVTLLCQSWWQFDTFLLTKEGAAHPPLRLRSMYGAHKYQAEFPMSPVTSAHAGTYRCYGSYSSNPHLLSFPSEPLELMVSGHS
;
A
#
# COMPACT_ATOMS: atom_id res chain seq x y z
N GLU A 1 -44.24 14.27 -37.47
CA GLU A 1 -42.84 14.47 -37.91
C GLU A 1 -41.93 14.52 -36.69
N GLY A 2 -40.86 13.76 -36.53
CA GLY A 2 -40.38 12.57 -37.20
C GLY A 2 -39.62 11.76 -36.15
N SER A 3 -39.85 10.46 -36.08
CA SER A 3 -39.01 9.57 -35.28
C SER A 3 -37.60 9.55 -35.89
N PRO A 4 -36.52 9.65 -35.11
CA PRO A 4 -35.17 9.50 -35.67
C PRO A 4 -35.08 8.17 -36.42
N GLU A 5 -34.45 8.19 -37.61
CA GLU A 5 -34.26 6.99 -38.42
C GLU A 5 -33.54 5.90 -37.62
N PRO A 6 -33.94 4.63 -37.74
CA PRO A 6 -33.30 3.53 -37.03
C PRO A 6 -31.84 3.39 -37.46
N LEU A 7 -30.93 3.40 -36.49
CA LEU A 7 -29.48 3.36 -36.70
C LEU A 7 -29.03 2.11 -37.49
N ASP A 8 -29.77 1.00 -37.35
CA ASP A 8 -29.57 -0.24 -38.10
C ASP A 8 -30.89 -1.04 -38.13
N ARG A 9 -31.13 -1.81 -39.20
CA ARG A 9 -32.36 -2.58 -39.41
C ARG A 9 -32.02 -4.01 -39.84
N ASN A 10 -32.43 -4.99 -39.04
CA ASN A 10 -32.23 -6.40 -39.35
C ASN A 10 -33.57 -7.15 -39.40
N ASN A 11 -33.72 -8.03 -40.39
CA ASN A 11 -34.87 -8.93 -40.52
C ASN A 11 -34.52 -10.27 -39.86
N PRO A 12 -35.36 -10.83 -38.97
CA PRO A 12 -35.05 -12.10 -38.31
C PRO A 12 -34.93 -13.22 -39.34
N LEU A 13 -33.78 -13.91 -39.38
CA LEU A 13 -33.53 -15.06 -40.26
C LEU A 13 -33.73 -16.42 -39.54
N GLU A 14 -33.96 -16.40 -38.22
CA GLU A 14 -34.13 -17.61 -37.39
C GLU A 14 -35.58 -17.84 -36.95
N PRO A 15 -36.00 -19.10 -36.70
CA PRO A 15 -37.36 -19.47 -36.28
C PRO A 15 -37.82 -18.91 -34.93
N LYS A 16 -36.97 -18.12 -34.24
CA LYS A 16 -37.23 -17.52 -32.92
C LYS A 16 -37.38 -16.00 -32.92
N ASN A 17 -37.61 -15.35 -34.08
CA ASN A 17 -37.79 -13.89 -34.18
C ASN A 17 -36.69 -13.08 -33.47
N LYS A 18 -35.43 -13.48 -33.64
CA LYS A 18 -34.27 -12.77 -33.08
C LYS A 18 -33.62 -11.90 -34.14
N ALA A 19 -33.39 -10.62 -33.80
CA ALA A 19 -32.55 -9.71 -34.58
C ALA A 19 -31.19 -9.55 -33.86
N ARG A 20 -30.10 -9.57 -34.63
CA ARG A 20 -28.74 -9.39 -34.09
C ARG A 20 -28.09 -8.18 -34.76
N PHE A 21 -27.54 -7.29 -33.95
CA PHE A 21 -26.76 -6.13 -34.40
C PHE A 21 -25.30 -6.37 -34.04
N SER A 22 -24.39 -6.19 -35.01
CA SER A 22 -22.98 -6.52 -34.86
C SER A 22 -22.13 -5.28 -35.14
N ILE A 23 -21.36 -4.84 -34.14
CA ILE A 23 -20.41 -3.75 -34.26
C ILE A 23 -19.00 -4.37 -34.35
N PRO A 24 -18.40 -4.48 -35.55
CA PRO A 24 -17.13 -5.19 -35.72
C PRO A 24 -15.96 -4.46 -35.06
N SER A 25 -16.02 -3.13 -34.99
CA SER A 25 -15.02 -2.29 -34.33
C SER A 25 -15.72 -1.16 -33.59
N MET A 26 -15.57 -1.15 -32.26
CA MET A 26 -16.15 -0.12 -31.41
C MET A 26 -15.43 1.22 -31.61
N THR A 27 -16.19 2.30 -31.83
CA THR A 27 -15.69 3.68 -31.90
C THR A 27 -16.60 4.61 -31.09
N GLU A 28 -16.19 5.87 -30.89
CA GLU A 28 -16.95 6.82 -30.08
C GLU A 28 -18.37 7.06 -30.62
N HIS A 29 -18.57 6.96 -31.94
CA HIS A 29 -19.88 7.13 -32.58
C HIS A 29 -20.86 5.99 -32.29
N HIS A 30 -20.35 4.83 -31.88
CA HIS A 30 -21.19 3.70 -31.49
C HIS A 30 -21.62 3.78 -30.02
N ALA A 31 -20.94 4.59 -29.20
CA ALA A 31 -21.27 4.74 -27.79
C ALA A 31 -22.56 5.55 -27.64
N GLY A 32 -23.49 5.09 -26.82
CA GLY A 32 -24.80 5.75 -26.69
C GLY A 32 -25.86 4.89 -26.03
N ARG A 33 -27.07 5.45 -25.95
CA ARG A 33 -28.24 4.81 -25.36
C ARG A 33 -29.11 4.21 -26.46
N TYR A 34 -29.20 2.89 -26.50
CA TYR A 34 -29.94 2.13 -27.50
C TYR A 34 -31.31 1.71 -26.98
N ARG A 35 -32.30 1.66 -27.87
CA ARG A 35 -33.59 1.02 -27.63
C ARG A 35 -33.96 0.20 -28.85
N CYS A 36 -34.58 -0.95 -28.61
CA CYS A 36 -35.10 -1.80 -29.66
C CYS A 36 -36.61 -1.60 -29.81
N HIS A 37 -37.06 -1.63 -31.05
CA HIS A 37 -38.47 -1.68 -31.41
C HIS A 37 -38.62 -2.65 -32.57
N TYR A 38 -39.79 -3.27 -32.70
CA TYR A 38 -40.09 -4.12 -33.84
C TYR A 38 -41.42 -3.73 -34.47
N TYR A 39 -41.58 -4.10 -35.73
CA TYR A 39 -42.82 -3.91 -36.47
C TYR A 39 -43.49 -5.27 -36.69
N SER A 40 -44.81 -5.32 -36.48
CA SER A 40 -45.64 -6.51 -36.68
C SER A 40 -46.87 -6.16 -37.50
N SER A 41 -47.70 -7.16 -37.83
CA SER A 41 -49.00 -6.94 -38.47
C SER A 41 -49.95 -6.06 -37.64
N ALA A 42 -49.74 -5.95 -36.33
CA ALA A 42 -50.50 -5.07 -35.44
C ALA A 42 -49.91 -3.64 -35.32
N GLY A 43 -48.81 -3.35 -36.01
CA GLY A 43 -48.09 -2.07 -35.95
C GLY A 43 -46.77 -2.15 -35.17
N TRP A 44 -46.26 -0.98 -34.79
CA TRP A 44 -45.00 -0.82 -34.04
C TRP A 44 -45.15 -1.22 -32.57
N SER A 45 -44.12 -1.87 -32.04
CA SER A 45 -44.01 -2.15 -30.61
C SER A 45 -43.62 -0.91 -29.80
N GLU A 46 -43.92 -0.96 -28.50
CA GLU A 46 -43.28 -0.06 -27.55
C GLU A 46 -41.75 -0.23 -27.54
N PRO A 47 -40.99 0.83 -27.17
CA PRO A 47 -39.55 0.75 -26.95
C PRO A 47 -39.17 -0.26 -25.88
N SER A 48 -38.05 -0.95 -26.08
CA SER A 48 -37.39 -1.70 -25.02
C SER A 48 -36.85 -0.78 -23.92
N ASP A 49 -36.50 -1.41 -22.80
CA ASP A 49 -35.61 -0.79 -21.82
C ASP A 49 -34.32 -0.29 -22.50
N PRO A 50 -33.80 0.85 -22.05
CA PRO A 50 -32.60 1.45 -22.62
C PRO A 50 -31.35 0.61 -22.30
N LEU A 51 -30.54 0.37 -23.32
CA LEU A 51 -29.21 -0.20 -23.19
C LEU A 51 -28.16 0.90 -23.34
N GLU A 52 -27.46 1.24 -22.26
CA GLU A 52 -26.30 2.14 -22.32
C GLU A 52 -25.07 1.36 -22.81
N LEU A 53 -24.62 1.65 -24.03
CA LEU A 53 -23.41 1.11 -24.61
C LEU A 53 -22.27 2.11 -24.43
N VAL A 54 -21.25 1.73 -23.66
CA VAL A 54 -20.09 2.58 -23.36
C VAL A 54 -18.83 2.11 -24.09
N MET A 55 -18.02 3.05 -24.57
CA MET A 55 -16.69 2.80 -25.12
C MET A 55 -15.64 3.18 -24.08
N THR A 56 -14.80 2.22 -23.68
CA THR A 56 -13.65 2.48 -22.80
C THR A 56 -12.35 2.54 -23.60
N GLY A 57 -11.30 3.13 -23.01
CA GLY A 57 -9.95 3.16 -23.61
C GLY A 57 -9.71 4.31 -24.57
N PHE A 58 -10.49 5.38 -24.49
CA PHE A 58 -10.33 6.56 -25.35
C PHE A 58 -9.38 7.60 -24.72
N TYR A 59 -9.51 7.83 -23.41
CA TYR A 59 -8.64 8.76 -22.65
C TYR A 59 -7.60 8.05 -21.78
N ASN A 60 -6.58 8.77 -21.28
CA ASN A 60 -5.54 8.22 -20.39
C ASN A 60 -6.11 7.57 -19.11
N LYS A 61 -5.42 6.56 -18.58
CA LYS A 61 -5.90 5.88 -17.36
C LYS A 61 -5.83 6.77 -16.10
N PRO A 62 -6.84 6.74 -15.23
CA PRO A 62 -6.75 7.37 -13.91
C PRO A 62 -5.92 6.52 -12.94
N THR A 63 -5.67 7.10 -11.78
CA THR A 63 -5.07 6.42 -10.61
C THR A 63 -6.16 6.05 -9.62
N LEU A 64 -6.20 4.78 -9.19
CA LEU A 64 -7.04 4.29 -8.11
C LEU A 64 -6.17 3.95 -6.88
N SER A 65 -6.61 4.34 -5.69
CA SER A 65 -5.93 4.08 -4.43
C SER A 65 -6.92 3.90 -3.28
N ALA A 66 -6.55 3.09 -2.28
CA ALA A 66 -7.32 2.88 -1.06
C ALA A 66 -6.93 3.88 0.03
N LEU A 67 -7.91 4.38 0.78
CA LEU A 67 -7.69 5.23 1.95
C LEU A 67 -8.29 4.59 3.22
N PRO A 68 -7.54 4.51 4.34
CA PRO A 68 -6.10 4.81 4.44
C PRO A 68 -5.21 3.71 3.87
N SER A 69 -5.73 2.48 3.73
CA SER A 69 -4.97 1.31 3.25
C SER A 69 -5.90 0.35 2.49
N PRO A 70 -5.37 -0.51 1.60
CA PRO A 70 -6.14 -1.54 0.89
C PRO A 70 -6.52 -2.74 1.79
N VAL A 71 -6.10 -2.73 3.05
CA VAL A 71 -6.52 -3.72 4.06
C VAL A 71 -7.49 -3.06 5.03
N VAL A 72 -8.63 -3.70 5.26
CA VAL A 72 -9.69 -3.19 6.13
C VAL A 72 -10.25 -4.32 6.98
N ALA A 73 -10.63 -4.03 8.22
CA ALA A 73 -11.30 -5.01 9.06
C ALA A 73 -12.61 -5.49 8.40
N SER A 74 -12.89 -6.79 8.50
CA SER A 74 -14.13 -7.41 8.03
C SER A 74 -15.34 -6.70 8.63
N GLY A 75 -16.33 -6.36 7.80
CA GLY A 75 -17.48 -5.52 8.16
C GLY A 75 -17.21 -4.01 8.18
N GLY A 76 -15.96 -3.59 8.00
CA GLY A 76 -15.55 -2.19 7.97
C GLY A 76 -15.90 -1.49 6.65
N ASN A 77 -15.92 -0.17 6.70
CA ASN A 77 -16.05 0.71 5.55
C ASN A 77 -14.71 1.38 5.24
N MET A 78 -14.49 1.72 3.99
CA MET A 78 -13.31 2.42 3.53
C MET A 78 -13.63 3.39 2.39
N THR A 79 -12.65 4.18 1.97
CA THR A 79 -12.82 5.10 0.84
C THR A 79 -11.83 4.76 -0.25
N LEU A 80 -12.32 4.59 -1.47
CA LEU A 80 -11.50 4.51 -2.67
C LEU A 80 -11.37 5.89 -3.31
N ARG A 81 -10.13 6.31 -3.53
CA ARG A 81 -9.81 7.56 -4.20
C ARG A 81 -9.43 7.26 -5.63
N CYS A 82 -10.21 7.77 -6.57
CA CYS A 82 -9.84 7.79 -7.96
C CYS A 82 -9.47 9.20 -8.37
N GLY A 83 -8.33 9.39 -9.03
CA GLY A 83 -7.88 10.73 -9.42
C GLY A 83 -7.06 10.77 -10.69
N SER A 84 -6.99 11.95 -11.28
CA SER A 84 -6.22 12.22 -12.49
C SER A 84 -5.82 13.69 -12.56
N GLN A 85 -4.79 14.00 -13.36
CA GLN A 85 -4.16 15.34 -13.37
C GLN A 85 -4.91 16.37 -14.22
N LYS A 86 -5.70 15.94 -15.21
CA LYS A 86 -6.47 16.84 -16.08
C LYS A 86 -7.92 16.95 -15.59
N GLY A 87 -8.61 18.01 -16.00
CA GLY A 87 -10.03 18.23 -15.67
C GLY A 87 -10.91 17.14 -16.23
N TYR A 88 -11.47 16.32 -15.34
CA TYR A 88 -12.53 15.36 -15.65
C TYR A 88 -13.67 15.67 -14.72
N HIS A 89 -14.90 15.50 -15.20
CA HIS A 89 -16.08 15.92 -14.47
C HIS A 89 -16.72 14.77 -13.69
N HIS A 90 -16.59 13.52 -14.16
CA HIS A 90 -17.12 12.35 -13.47
C HIS A 90 -16.11 11.22 -13.44
N PHE A 91 -16.04 10.55 -12.29
CA PHE A 91 -15.33 9.29 -12.12
C PHE A 91 -16.34 8.17 -11.97
N VAL A 92 -15.98 7.00 -12.49
CA VAL A 92 -16.79 5.78 -12.41
C VAL A 92 -15.98 4.70 -11.73
N LEU A 93 -16.50 4.16 -10.64
CA LEU A 93 -15.95 3.01 -9.94
C LEU A 93 -16.71 1.75 -10.34
N MET A 94 -15.98 0.76 -10.84
CA MET A 94 -16.48 -0.56 -11.19
C MET A 94 -15.94 -1.59 -10.21
N LYS A 95 -16.84 -2.41 -9.63
CA LYS A 95 -16.45 -3.61 -8.88
C LYS A 95 -16.43 -4.79 -9.85
N GLU A 96 -15.36 -5.57 -9.86
CA GLU A 96 -15.28 -6.80 -10.64
C GLU A 96 -16.27 -7.84 -10.11
N GLY A 97 -17.05 -8.44 -11.01
CA GLY A 97 -18.09 -9.41 -10.70
C GLY A 97 -19.33 -9.20 -11.57
N GLU A 98 -20.08 -10.27 -11.85
CA GLU A 98 -21.29 -10.17 -12.67
C GLU A 98 -22.37 -9.33 -11.96
N HIS A 99 -23.10 -8.52 -12.74
CA HIS A 99 -24.25 -7.71 -12.31
C HIS A 99 -23.96 -6.55 -11.32
N GLN A 100 -22.72 -6.10 -11.19
CA GLN A 100 -22.41 -4.91 -10.38
C GLN A 100 -22.60 -3.62 -11.19
N LEU A 101 -23.44 -2.72 -10.68
CA LEU A 101 -23.69 -1.43 -11.33
C LEU A 101 -22.50 -0.47 -11.15
N PRO A 102 -22.12 0.31 -12.18
CA PRO A 102 -21.15 1.39 -12.05
C PRO A 102 -21.62 2.38 -10.98
N ARG A 103 -20.68 2.85 -10.16
CA ARG A 103 -20.92 3.97 -9.24
C ARG A 103 -20.22 5.20 -9.78
N THR A 104 -20.98 6.23 -10.10
CA THR A 104 -20.46 7.48 -10.65
C THR A 104 -20.50 8.57 -9.58
N LEU A 105 -19.43 9.35 -9.48
CA LEU A 105 -19.36 10.54 -8.63
C LEU A 105 -18.76 11.71 -9.39
N ASP A 106 -19.19 12.91 -9.02
CA ASP A 106 -18.63 14.15 -9.52
C ASP A 106 -17.20 14.35 -9.04
N SER A 107 -16.39 14.91 -9.94
CA SER A 107 -15.02 15.28 -9.63
C SER A 107 -14.95 16.43 -8.65
N GLN A 108 -14.01 16.34 -7.72
CA GLN A 108 -13.60 17.39 -6.82
C GLN A 108 -12.23 17.90 -7.29
N GLN A 109 -12.13 19.21 -7.46
CA GLN A 109 -10.86 19.86 -7.82
C GLN A 109 -9.97 19.99 -6.59
N LEU A 110 -8.71 19.62 -6.74
CA LEU A 110 -7.67 19.78 -5.73
C LEU A 110 -6.98 21.13 -5.93
N HIS A 111 -6.51 21.73 -4.83
CA HIS A 111 -5.70 22.96 -4.84
C HIS A 111 -4.43 22.84 -5.71
N SER A 112 -3.93 21.61 -5.91
CA SER A 112 -2.79 21.29 -6.77
C SER A 112 -3.12 21.27 -8.27
N GLY A 113 -4.36 21.56 -8.67
CA GLY A 113 -4.83 21.53 -10.07
C GLY A 113 -5.30 20.17 -10.57
N GLY A 114 -5.18 19.11 -9.76
CA GLY A 114 -5.69 17.77 -10.09
C GLY A 114 -7.18 17.58 -9.75
N PHE A 115 -7.74 16.44 -10.17
CA PHE A 115 -9.14 16.09 -9.96
C PHE A 115 -9.26 14.71 -9.34
N GLN A 116 -10.22 14.53 -8.44
CA GLN A 116 -10.46 13.25 -7.78
C GLN A 116 -11.93 13.01 -7.47
N ALA A 117 -12.30 11.76 -7.21
CA ALA A 117 -13.54 11.39 -6.54
C ALA A 117 -13.25 10.40 -5.40
N LEU A 118 -14.03 10.52 -4.33
CA LEU A 118 -13.92 9.73 -3.12
C LEU A 118 -15.14 8.82 -3.01
N PHE A 119 -14.95 7.54 -3.27
CA PHE A 119 -16.00 6.52 -3.26
C PHE A 119 -16.03 5.80 -1.90
N PRO A 120 -17.08 5.98 -1.08
CA PRO A 120 -17.26 5.16 0.11
C PRO A 120 -17.64 3.73 -0.31
N VAL A 121 -16.89 2.75 0.17
CA VAL A 121 -17.04 1.32 -0.12
C VAL A 121 -17.16 0.56 1.19
N GLY A 122 -18.15 -0.31 1.28
CA GLY A 122 -18.37 -1.18 2.43
C GLY A 122 -19.86 -1.38 2.71
N PRO A 123 -20.21 -2.26 3.65
CA PRO A 123 -19.28 -3.05 4.48
C PRO A 123 -18.52 -4.11 3.69
N VAL A 124 -17.20 -4.22 3.89
CA VAL A 124 -16.35 -5.20 3.19
C VAL A 124 -16.57 -6.58 3.83
N ASN A 125 -16.87 -7.58 3.01
CA ASN A 125 -17.12 -8.94 3.47
C ASN A 125 -16.17 -9.95 2.81
N PRO A 126 -15.84 -11.08 3.46
CA PRO A 126 -14.99 -12.09 2.84
C PRO A 126 -15.74 -12.96 1.82
N SER A 127 -17.08 -12.89 1.72
CA SER A 127 -17.84 -13.74 0.80
C SER A 127 -17.64 -13.42 -0.69
N HIS A 128 -17.13 -12.23 -1.01
CA HIS A 128 -16.89 -11.80 -2.39
C HIS A 128 -15.47 -11.28 -2.56
N ARG A 129 -14.97 -11.34 -3.79
CA ARG A 129 -13.72 -10.68 -4.16
C ARG A 129 -13.97 -9.17 -4.27
N TRP A 130 -13.14 -8.38 -3.61
CA TRP A 130 -13.23 -6.92 -3.62
C TRP A 130 -12.15 -6.36 -4.52
N ARG A 131 -12.37 -6.42 -5.83
CA ARG A 131 -11.45 -5.87 -6.83
C ARG A 131 -12.15 -4.76 -7.60
N PHE A 132 -11.49 -3.61 -7.71
CA PHE A 132 -12.07 -2.40 -8.25
C PHE A 132 -11.21 -1.82 -9.37
N THR A 133 -11.90 -1.26 -10.36
CA THR A 133 -11.29 -0.51 -11.45
C THR A 133 -11.98 0.84 -11.54
N CYS A 134 -11.22 1.90 -11.84
CA CYS A 134 -11.77 3.22 -12.03
C CYS A 134 -11.60 3.72 -13.46
N TYR A 135 -12.60 4.49 -13.90
CA TYR A 135 -12.66 5.20 -15.16
C TYR A 135 -13.05 6.66 -14.90
N TYR A 136 -12.95 7.49 -15.93
CA TYR A 136 -13.55 8.82 -15.95
C TYR A 136 -14.09 9.11 -17.35
N TYR A 137 -14.96 10.10 -17.44
CA TYR A 137 -15.47 10.63 -18.71
C TYR A 137 -15.77 12.14 -18.60
N TYR A 138 -16.02 12.78 -19.74
CA TYR A 138 -16.42 14.19 -19.81
C TYR A 138 -17.94 14.36 -19.87
N MET A 139 -18.45 15.44 -19.27
CA MET A 139 -19.90 15.76 -19.24
C MET A 139 -20.57 15.71 -20.62
N ASN A 140 -19.87 16.12 -21.66
CA ASN A 140 -20.37 16.15 -23.04
C ASN A 140 -20.31 14.81 -23.76
N THR A 141 -19.56 13.82 -23.25
CA THR A 141 -19.40 12.49 -23.86
C THR A 141 -19.55 11.37 -22.81
N PRO A 142 -20.73 11.22 -22.17
CA PRO A 142 -20.90 10.32 -21.02
C PRO A 142 -20.69 8.83 -21.31
N GLN A 143 -20.76 8.42 -22.57
CA GLN A 143 -20.51 7.03 -23.00
C GLN A 143 -19.08 6.78 -23.48
N VAL A 144 -18.20 7.78 -23.48
CA VAL A 144 -16.80 7.64 -23.93
C VAL A 144 -15.86 7.80 -22.73
N TRP A 145 -15.23 6.71 -22.32
CA TRP A 145 -14.50 6.60 -21.06
C TRP A 145 -12.99 6.47 -21.30
N SER A 146 -12.23 6.74 -20.24
CA SER A 146 -10.80 6.49 -20.19
C SER A 146 -10.42 5.01 -20.29
N HIS A 147 -9.12 4.76 -20.43
CA HIS A 147 -8.52 3.46 -20.11
C HIS A 147 -8.79 3.12 -18.63
N PRO A 148 -8.97 1.83 -18.31
CA PRO A 148 -9.11 1.38 -16.93
C PRO A 148 -7.88 1.78 -16.12
N SER A 149 -8.08 2.19 -14.87
CA SER A 149 -7.00 2.23 -13.88
C SER A 149 -6.39 0.84 -13.71
N ASP A 150 -5.19 0.79 -13.14
CA ASP A 150 -4.70 -0.48 -12.60
C ASP A 150 -5.70 -0.98 -11.53
N PRO A 151 -6.06 -2.28 -11.55
CA PRO A 151 -7.10 -2.80 -10.67
C PRO A 151 -6.58 -2.86 -9.23
N LEU A 152 -7.42 -2.42 -8.29
CA LEU A 152 -7.09 -2.39 -6.87
C LEU A 152 -7.89 -3.47 -6.13
N GLU A 153 -7.19 -4.39 -5.48
CA GLU A 153 -7.78 -5.43 -4.65
C GLU A 153 -7.78 -5.02 -3.17
N ILE A 154 -8.88 -5.29 -2.48
CA ILE A 154 -9.09 -4.96 -1.08
C ILE A 154 -9.11 -6.26 -0.28
N LEU A 155 -8.35 -6.28 0.81
CA LEU A 155 -8.19 -7.46 1.66
C LEU A 155 -8.99 -7.28 2.95
N PRO A 156 -10.06 -8.07 3.18
CA PRO A 156 -10.74 -8.11 4.47
C PRO A 156 -9.86 -8.83 5.50
N SER A 157 -9.50 -8.13 6.57
CA SER A 157 -8.77 -8.67 7.71
C SER A 157 -9.74 -9.03 8.84
N GLY A 158 -9.65 -10.27 9.32
CA GLY A 158 -10.45 -10.82 10.41
C GLY A 158 -9.67 -10.85 11.73
N VAL A 159 -10.20 -11.62 12.68
CA VAL A 159 -9.68 -11.74 14.05
C VAL A 159 -8.74 -12.93 14.26
N SER A 160 -8.42 -13.66 13.20
CA SER A 160 -7.49 -14.80 13.30
C SER A 160 -6.12 -14.33 13.79
N ARG A 161 -5.42 -15.20 14.52
CA ARG A 161 -4.15 -14.87 15.20
C ARG A 161 -3.16 -14.23 14.23
N LYS A 162 -2.60 -13.09 14.65
CA LYS A 162 -1.64 -12.33 13.85
C LYS A 162 -0.34 -13.11 13.61
N PRO A 163 0.25 -13.06 12.40
CA PRO A 163 1.58 -13.59 12.16
C PRO A 163 2.65 -12.65 12.75
N SER A 164 3.89 -13.12 12.77
CA SER A 164 5.07 -12.35 13.15
C SER A 164 5.86 -11.96 11.91
N LEU A 165 6.25 -10.67 11.82
CA LEU A 165 7.06 -10.13 10.73
C LEU A 165 8.47 -9.83 11.23
N LEU A 166 9.47 -10.39 10.57
CA LEU A 166 10.88 -10.27 10.91
C LEU A 166 11.69 -9.81 9.70
N THR A 167 12.85 -9.20 9.96
CA THR A 167 13.86 -8.87 8.96
C THR A 167 15.10 -9.72 9.23
N LEU A 168 15.65 -10.36 8.20
CA LEU A 168 16.83 -11.21 8.35
C LEU A 168 18.13 -10.40 8.47
N GLN A 169 18.15 -9.18 7.95
CA GLN A 169 19.33 -8.31 7.88
C GLN A 169 19.33 -7.23 8.97
N GLY A 170 18.24 -7.08 9.72
CA GLY A 170 17.99 -5.95 10.61
C GLY A 170 17.18 -4.83 9.94
N PRO A 171 16.69 -3.85 10.73
CA PRO A 171 15.75 -2.84 10.26
C PRO A 171 16.42 -1.62 9.59
N VAL A 172 17.73 -1.41 9.77
CA VAL A 172 18.49 -0.30 9.16
C VAL A 172 19.36 -0.84 8.03
N LEU A 173 19.15 -0.32 6.82
CA LEU A 173 19.79 -0.82 5.61
C LEU A 173 20.44 0.32 4.81
N ALA A 174 21.63 0.06 4.30
CA ALA A 174 22.34 0.92 3.35
C ALA A 174 21.91 0.59 1.90
N PRO A 175 21.95 1.58 0.98
CA PRO A 175 21.63 1.36 -0.43
C PRO A 175 22.41 0.21 -1.05
N GLY A 176 21.73 -0.62 -1.85
CA GLY A 176 22.33 -1.78 -2.51
C GLY A 176 22.34 -3.08 -1.69
N GLN A 177 22.10 -3.04 -0.38
CA GLN A 177 21.88 -4.25 0.42
C GLN A 177 20.58 -4.96 0.01
N SER A 178 20.51 -6.28 0.11
CA SER A 178 19.28 -7.03 -0.21
C SER A 178 18.39 -7.17 1.02
N LEU A 179 17.13 -6.74 0.90
CA LEU A 179 16.13 -6.86 1.97
C LEU A 179 15.28 -8.12 1.80
N THR A 180 15.24 -8.94 2.84
CA THR A 180 14.29 -10.06 2.94
C THR A 180 13.48 -9.96 4.22
N LEU A 181 12.16 -9.87 4.07
CA LEU A 181 11.22 -9.90 5.17
C LEU A 181 10.62 -11.30 5.29
N GLN A 182 10.58 -11.83 6.50
CA GLN A 182 10.03 -13.15 6.80
C GLN A 182 8.74 -12.97 7.60
N CYS A 183 7.63 -13.50 7.08
CA CYS A 183 6.36 -13.55 7.79
C CYS A 183 6.08 -14.99 8.19
N GLY A 184 5.82 -15.25 9.47
CA GLY A 184 5.60 -16.60 9.99
C GLY A 184 4.47 -16.69 11.01
N SER A 185 3.83 -17.85 11.09
CA SER A 185 2.78 -18.15 12.06
C SER A 185 2.69 -19.65 12.38
N ASP A 186 2.31 -19.94 13.62
CA ASP A 186 2.03 -21.27 14.15
C ASP A 186 0.64 -21.81 13.78
N VAL A 187 -0.23 -20.97 13.20
CA VAL A 187 -1.59 -21.34 12.79
C VAL A 187 -1.61 -22.26 11.56
N GLY A 188 -0.54 -22.26 10.76
CA GLY A 188 -0.48 -23.04 9.51
C GLY A 188 -1.21 -22.34 8.35
N TYR A 189 -0.94 -21.06 8.12
CA TYR A 189 -1.49 -20.35 6.96
C TYR A 189 -0.85 -20.82 5.66
N ASP A 190 -1.68 -21.01 4.62
CA ASP A 190 -1.24 -21.48 3.29
C ASP A 190 -0.62 -20.37 2.44
N ARG A 191 -0.97 -19.11 2.73
CA ARG A 191 -0.50 -17.94 1.99
C ARG A 191 -0.31 -16.74 2.91
N PHE A 192 0.64 -15.90 2.53
CA PHE A 192 0.97 -14.69 3.25
C PHE A 192 0.95 -13.49 2.31
N VAL A 193 0.57 -12.35 2.86
CA VAL A 193 0.65 -11.05 2.19
C VAL A 193 1.51 -10.10 3.01
N LEU A 194 2.34 -9.33 2.33
CA LEU A 194 3.13 -8.23 2.87
C LEU A 194 2.60 -6.91 2.29
N TYR A 195 2.32 -5.96 3.17
CA TYR A 195 1.88 -4.61 2.81
C TYR A 195 2.80 -3.56 3.43
N LYS A 196 3.16 -2.54 2.64
CA LYS A 196 3.86 -1.35 3.10
C LYS A 196 2.88 -0.19 3.17
N GLU A 197 2.83 0.47 4.31
CA GLU A 197 1.92 1.58 4.53
C GLU A 197 2.15 2.72 3.53
N GLY A 198 1.06 3.19 2.91
CA GLY A 198 1.06 4.21 1.86
C GLY A 198 1.25 3.66 0.44
N GLU A 199 1.59 2.38 0.27
CA GLU A 199 1.59 1.74 -1.05
C GLU A 199 0.18 1.32 -1.49
N ARG A 200 0.02 1.15 -2.80
CA ARG A 200 -1.25 0.73 -3.41
C ARG A 200 -1.41 -0.78 -3.41
N ASP A 201 -0.31 -1.47 -3.69
CA ASP A 201 -0.29 -2.91 -3.91
C ASP A 201 0.31 -3.62 -2.70
N PHE A 202 0.06 -4.92 -2.65
CA PHE A 202 0.62 -5.83 -1.67
C PHE A 202 1.29 -7.00 -2.37
N LEU A 203 2.25 -7.62 -1.69
CA LEU A 203 2.99 -8.76 -2.22
C LEU A 203 2.43 -10.03 -1.59
N GLN A 204 1.98 -10.98 -2.42
CA GLN A 204 1.51 -12.28 -1.97
C GLN A 204 2.54 -13.36 -2.25
N ARG A 205 2.76 -14.26 -1.28
CA ARG A 205 3.61 -15.44 -1.41
C ARG A 205 2.90 -16.67 -0.81
N PRO A 206 3.09 -17.87 -1.38
CA PRO A 206 2.65 -19.10 -0.73
C PRO A 206 3.44 -19.31 0.56
N GLY A 207 2.77 -19.82 1.58
CA GLY A 207 3.37 -20.31 2.81
C GLY A 207 4.14 -21.60 2.54
N GLN A 208 5.34 -21.69 3.07
CA GLN A 208 6.14 -22.90 3.14
C GLN A 208 6.11 -23.42 4.58
N GLN A 209 6.13 -24.74 4.74
CA GLN A 209 6.10 -25.39 6.04
C GLN A 209 7.44 -26.06 6.31
N PRO A 210 8.48 -25.31 6.71
CA PRO A 210 9.81 -25.87 6.94
C PRO A 210 9.88 -26.73 8.21
N GLN A 211 8.93 -26.55 9.13
CA GLN A 211 8.86 -27.27 10.41
C GLN A 211 7.41 -27.63 10.72
N ALA A 212 7.21 -28.73 11.45
CA ALA A 212 5.88 -29.15 11.90
C ALA A 212 5.25 -28.04 12.75
N GLY A 213 4.06 -27.58 12.35
CA GLY A 213 3.36 -26.50 13.05
C GLY A 213 3.84 -25.07 12.78
N LEU A 214 4.81 -24.82 11.88
CA LEU A 214 5.21 -23.47 11.50
C LEU A 214 5.06 -23.24 9.99
N SER A 215 4.21 -22.29 9.63
CA SER A 215 4.06 -21.78 8.27
C SER A 215 4.79 -20.44 8.12
N GLN A 216 5.57 -20.27 7.05
CA GLN A 216 6.28 -19.02 6.80
C GLN A 216 6.42 -18.69 5.32
N ALA A 217 6.58 -17.42 4.99
CA ALA A 217 6.92 -16.95 3.66
C ALA A 217 8.03 -15.89 3.72
N ASN A 218 8.95 -15.98 2.75
CA ASN A 218 10.04 -15.01 2.59
C ASN A 218 9.73 -14.06 1.43
N PHE A 219 9.85 -12.76 1.69
CA PHE A 219 9.64 -11.67 0.74
C PHE A 219 10.98 -10.98 0.46
N THR A 220 11.66 -11.42 -0.59
CA THR A 220 12.89 -10.77 -1.08
C THR A 220 12.51 -9.60 -1.98
N LEU A 221 12.81 -8.38 -1.53
CA LEU A 221 12.48 -7.14 -2.24
C LEU A 221 13.61 -6.66 -3.16
N GLY A 222 14.77 -7.30 -3.10
CA GLY A 222 15.95 -6.97 -3.90
C GLY A 222 16.84 -5.91 -3.25
N PRO A 223 17.74 -5.27 -4.04
CA PRO A 223 18.62 -4.23 -3.53
C PRO A 223 17.81 -3.00 -3.10
N VAL A 224 18.00 -2.57 -1.86
CA VAL A 224 17.21 -1.49 -1.29
C VAL A 224 17.59 -0.12 -1.87
N SER A 225 16.58 0.73 -1.94
CA SER A 225 16.63 2.12 -2.37
C SER A 225 15.77 2.97 -1.45
N ARG A 226 15.78 4.30 -1.63
CA ARG A 226 15.02 5.25 -0.82
C ARG A 226 13.53 4.90 -0.64
N SER A 227 12.88 4.29 -1.65
CA SER A 227 11.45 3.94 -1.61
C SER A 227 11.11 2.78 -0.68
N HIS A 228 12.11 1.96 -0.31
CA HIS A 228 11.93 0.82 0.59
C HIS A 228 11.82 1.24 2.06
N GLY A 229 12.18 2.48 2.40
CA GLY A 229 11.92 3.03 3.73
C GLY A 229 10.42 3.14 4.00
N GLY A 230 9.96 2.59 5.13
CA GLY A 230 8.55 2.63 5.49
C GLY A 230 8.17 1.63 6.56
N GLN A 231 6.87 1.60 6.88
CA GLN A 231 6.28 0.67 7.83
C GLN A 231 5.64 -0.49 7.08
N TYR A 232 5.99 -1.72 7.47
CA TYR A 232 5.50 -2.95 6.87
C TYR A 232 4.65 -3.75 7.86
N ARG A 233 3.63 -4.42 7.35
CA ARG A 233 2.80 -5.40 8.08
C ARG A 233 2.58 -6.62 7.22
N CYS A 234 2.44 -7.78 7.84
CA CYS A 234 2.09 -9.00 7.15
C CYS A 234 0.82 -9.66 7.70
N TYR A 235 0.21 -10.48 6.84
CA TYR A 235 -1.07 -11.14 7.04
C TYR A 235 -0.98 -12.58 6.55
N GLY A 236 -1.69 -13.49 7.19
CA GLY A 236 -1.82 -14.88 6.77
C GLY A 236 -3.26 -15.23 6.40
N ALA A 237 -3.44 -16.16 5.46
CA ALA A 237 -4.75 -16.71 5.12
C ALA A 237 -4.63 -18.18 4.70
N HIS A 238 -5.74 -18.90 4.82
CA HIS A 238 -5.89 -20.25 4.25
C HIS A 238 -6.32 -20.16 2.79
N ASN A 239 -6.03 -21.19 1.99
CA ASN A 239 -6.28 -21.16 0.54
C ASN A 239 -7.75 -20.91 0.16
N LEU A 240 -8.67 -21.50 0.93
CA LEU A 240 -10.12 -21.38 0.70
C LEU A 240 -10.75 -20.15 1.38
N SER A 241 -10.01 -19.47 2.27
CA SER A 241 -10.51 -18.30 3.00
C SER A 241 -10.18 -17.00 2.28
N SER A 242 -11.19 -16.23 1.91
CA SER A 242 -11.00 -14.85 1.43
C SER A 242 -10.74 -13.86 2.57
N GLU A 243 -10.90 -14.29 3.83
CA GLU A 243 -10.57 -13.49 5.02
C GLU A 243 -9.12 -13.73 5.47
N TRP A 244 -8.42 -12.63 5.73
CA TRP A 244 -7.04 -12.62 6.22
C TRP A 244 -6.98 -12.57 7.74
N SER A 245 -5.83 -12.89 8.32
CA SER A 245 -5.56 -12.73 9.75
C SER A 245 -5.62 -11.26 10.20
N ALA A 246 -5.58 -11.06 11.51
CA ALA A 246 -5.16 -9.78 12.07
C ALA A 246 -3.74 -9.41 11.58
N PRO A 247 -3.41 -8.12 11.45
CA PRO A 247 -2.07 -7.68 11.05
C PRO A 247 -1.00 -8.08 12.07
N SER A 248 0.20 -8.39 11.58
CA SER A 248 1.40 -8.44 12.42
C SER A 248 1.66 -7.10 13.11
N ASP A 249 2.50 -7.13 14.15
CA ASP A 249 3.09 -5.88 14.65
C ASP A 249 3.86 -5.18 13.52
N PRO A 250 3.84 -3.82 13.47
CA PRO A 250 4.48 -3.08 12.40
C PRO A 250 6.01 -3.19 12.49
N LEU A 251 6.65 -3.42 11.35
CA LEU A 251 8.10 -3.40 11.21
C LEU A 251 8.53 -2.17 10.40
N ASN A 252 9.31 -1.29 11.02
CA ASN A 252 9.85 -0.11 10.34
C ASN A 252 11.20 -0.45 9.69
N ILE A 253 11.27 -0.27 8.37
CA ILE A 253 12.52 -0.34 7.62
C ILE A 253 13.03 1.08 7.38
N LEU A 254 14.32 1.28 7.66
CA LEU A 254 14.98 2.56 7.68
C LEU A 254 16.16 2.56 6.69
N MET A 255 16.23 3.59 5.87
CA MET A 255 17.25 3.72 4.82
C MET A 255 18.38 4.65 5.27
N ALA A 256 19.56 4.09 5.47
CA ALA A 256 20.78 4.83 5.82
C ALA A 256 21.39 5.58 4.62
N GLY A 257 22.19 6.62 4.91
CA GLY A 257 22.93 7.38 3.90
C GLY A 257 22.04 8.16 2.92
N GLN A 258 20.85 8.56 3.36
CA GLN A 258 19.90 9.35 2.55
C GLN A 258 19.96 10.85 2.89
N ILE A 259 20.58 11.20 4.02
CA ILE A 259 20.82 12.57 4.48
C ILE A 259 22.34 12.76 4.55
N TYR A 260 22.86 13.82 3.92
CA TYR A 260 24.30 14.07 3.79
C TYR A 260 24.95 14.59 5.08
N ASP A 261 24.15 15.13 5.99
CA ASP A 261 24.62 15.66 7.27
C ASP A 261 25.23 14.56 8.13
N THR A 262 26.38 14.85 8.72
CA THR A 262 27.14 13.89 9.52
C THR A 262 26.73 13.91 10.98
N VAL A 263 26.89 12.77 11.64
CA VAL A 263 26.64 12.58 13.06
C VAL A 263 27.86 11.95 13.71
N SER A 264 28.04 12.17 15.00
CA SER A 264 29.13 11.58 15.78
C SER A 264 28.59 10.94 17.04
N LEU A 265 29.20 9.82 17.44
CA LEU A 265 28.83 9.03 18.61
C LEU A 265 29.99 9.02 19.60
N SER A 266 29.71 9.30 20.86
CA SER A 266 30.66 9.18 21.96
C SER A 266 30.04 8.47 23.17
N ALA A 267 30.87 7.98 24.08
CA ALA A 267 30.45 7.33 25.32
C ALA A 267 30.97 8.11 26.52
N GLN A 268 30.13 8.29 27.53
CA GLN A 268 30.51 8.89 28.82
C GLN A 268 30.20 7.89 29.95
N PRO A 269 31.15 7.63 30.88
CA PRO A 269 32.48 8.26 31.01
C PRO A 269 33.51 7.79 29.97
N GLY A 270 33.27 6.66 29.31
CA GLY A 270 34.13 6.12 28.27
C GLY A 270 33.56 4.84 27.66
N PRO A 271 34.27 4.23 26.68
CA PRO A 271 33.83 3.01 25.99
C PRO A 271 34.09 1.71 26.78
N THR A 272 34.82 1.76 27.90
CA THR A 272 35.12 0.60 28.74
C THR A 272 34.59 0.85 30.14
N VAL A 273 33.68 0.00 30.60
CA VAL A 273 33.03 0.12 31.92
C VAL A 273 32.87 -1.22 32.61
N ALA A 274 32.77 -1.21 33.94
CA ALA A 274 32.46 -2.40 34.72
C ALA A 274 30.95 -2.68 34.71
N SER A 275 30.57 -3.96 34.79
CA SER A 275 29.16 -4.36 34.93
C SER A 275 28.54 -3.71 36.17
N GLY A 276 27.37 -3.12 36.08
CA GLY A 276 26.73 -2.40 37.20
C GLY A 276 26.95 -0.89 37.17
N GLU A 277 27.93 -0.39 36.40
CA GLU A 277 28.13 1.05 36.19
C GLU A 277 27.09 1.64 35.23
N ASN A 278 27.10 2.97 35.10
CA ASN A 278 26.24 3.73 34.20
C ASN A 278 27.05 4.25 33.01
N VAL A 279 26.54 4.06 31.80
CA VAL A 279 27.09 4.63 30.58
C VAL A 279 26.02 5.40 29.86
N THR A 280 26.37 6.57 29.32
CA THR A 280 25.52 7.30 28.39
C THR A 280 26.21 7.38 27.04
N LEU A 281 25.56 6.86 26.00
CA LEU A 281 25.98 7.09 24.62
C LEU A 281 25.37 8.40 24.13
N LEU A 282 26.22 9.31 23.64
CA LEU A 282 25.83 10.63 23.16
C LEU A 282 25.98 10.67 21.64
N CYS A 283 24.87 10.82 20.93
CA CYS A 283 24.87 11.11 19.51
C CYS A 283 24.71 12.62 19.31
N GLN A 284 25.54 13.24 18.48
CA GLN A 284 25.54 14.69 18.27
C GLN A 284 25.81 15.08 16.80
N SER A 285 25.28 16.22 16.39
CA SER A 285 25.54 16.85 15.09
C SER A 285 25.56 18.37 15.20
N TRP A 286 26.32 19.02 14.32
CA TRP A 286 26.24 20.47 14.11
C TRP A 286 25.01 20.85 13.27
N TRP A 287 24.49 19.91 12.50
CA TRP A 287 23.32 20.09 11.66
C TRP A 287 22.05 19.78 12.45
N GLN A 288 20.96 20.42 12.04
CA GLN A 288 19.66 20.19 12.66
C GLN A 288 19.18 18.78 12.35
N PHE A 289 18.83 18.03 13.40
CA PHE A 289 18.07 16.79 13.32
C PHE A 289 16.95 16.84 14.34
N ASP A 290 15.80 16.27 14.02
CA ASP A 290 14.66 16.21 14.94
C ASP A 290 14.75 15.01 15.87
N THR A 291 15.31 13.91 15.38
CA THR A 291 15.49 12.67 16.14
C THR A 291 16.84 12.04 15.84
N PHE A 292 17.39 11.36 16.83
CA PHE A 292 18.54 10.49 16.69
C PHE A 292 18.14 9.06 16.96
N LEU A 293 18.80 8.13 16.26
CA LEU A 293 18.63 6.71 16.44
C LEU A 293 19.96 6.08 16.85
N LEU A 294 19.89 5.09 17.73
CA LEU A 294 21.01 4.28 18.16
C LEU A 294 20.74 2.82 17.79
N THR A 295 21.70 2.21 17.08
CA THR A 295 21.68 0.79 16.75
C THR A 295 22.87 0.08 17.39
N LYS A 296 22.67 -1.20 17.69
CA LYS A 296 23.73 -2.13 18.08
C LYS A 296 23.83 -3.21 17.01
N GLU A 297 25.03 -3.49 16.52
CA GLU A 297 25.26 -4.57 15.56
C GLU A 297 24.81 -5.93 16.13
N GLY A 298 24.12 -6.73 15.31
CA GLY A 298 23.63 -8.06 15.71
C GLY A 298 22.44 -8.04 16.67
N ALA A 299 21.90 -6.88 17.04
CA ALA A 299 20.72 -6.81 17.90
C ALA A 299 19.43 -7.10 17.11
N ALA A 300 18.60 -8.00 17.64
CA ALA A 300 17.27 -8.28 17.11
C ALA A 300 16.21 -7.21 17.49
N HIS A 301 16.52 -6.36 18.47
CA HIS A 301 15.60 -5.35 18.96
C HIS A 301 15.54 -4.13 18.02
N PRO A 302 14.40 -3.42 17.96
CA PRO A 302 14.28 -2.18 17.19
C PRO A 302 15.32 -1.13 17.64
N PRO A 303 15.77 -0.25 16.72
CA PRO A 303 16.64 0.87 17.06
C PRO A 303 15.99 1.76 18.12
N LEU A 304 16.78 2.20 19.10
CA LEU A 304 16.34 3.20 20.05
C LEU A 304 16.24 4.54 19.34
N ARG A 305 15.11 5.24 19.44
CA ARG A 305 14.88 6.55 18.84
C ARG A 305 14.56 7.57 19.92
N LEU A 306 15.31 8.66 19.95
CA LEU A 306 15.09 9.77 20.89
C LEU A 306 14.96 11.09 20.13
N ARG A 307 14.22 12.02 20.72
CA ARG A 307 14.09 13.39 20.20
C ARG A 307 15.40 14.14 20.46
N SER A 308 15.82 14.91 19.46
CA SER A 308 16.97 15.78 19.54
C SER A 308 16.73 16.92 20.52
N MET A 309 17.77 17.28 21.28
CA MET A 309 17.85 18.45 22.12
C MET A 309 18.94 19.37 21.59
N TYR A 310 18.68 20.67 21.59
CA TYR A 310 19.68 21.66 21.21
C TYR A 310 20.43 22.14 22.45
N GLY A 311 21.76 21.96 22.46
CA GLY A 311 22.63 22.32 23.57
C GLY A 311 24.07 22.53 23.10
N ALA A 312 24.79 23.46 23.73
CA ALA A 312 26.20 23.76 23.39
C ALA A 312 26.47 23.99 21.88
N HIS A 313 25.54 24.67 21.19
CA HIS A 313 25.58 24.93 19.73
C HIS A 313 25.52 23.67 18.85
N LYS A 314 24.98 22.56 19.37
CA LYS A 314 24.80 21.30 18.67
C LYS A 314 23.43 20.71 18.93
N TYR A 315 23.01 19.82 18.05
CA TYR A 315 21.85 18.95 18.23
C TYR A 315 22.34 17.60 18.74
N GLN A 316 21.76 17.13 19.84
CA GLN A 316 22.21 15.91 20.50
C GLN A 316 21.08 15.08 21.10
N ALA A 317 21.34 13.79 21.32
CA ALA A 317 20.51 12.91 22.11
C ALA A 317 21.37 11.99 22.97
N GLU A 318 20.95 11.85 24.23
CA GLU A 318 21.60 11.02 25.24
C GLU A 318 20.85 9.70 25.39
N PHE A 319 21.55 8.59 25.20
CA PHE A 319 21.04 7.23 25.35
C PHE A 319 21.64 6.62 26.62
N PRO A 320 20.99 6.81 27.79
CA PRO A 320 21.48 6.28 29.05
C PRO A 320 21.30 4.76 29.11
N MET A 321 22.31 4.07 29.64
CA MET A 321 22.34 2.64 29.94
C MET A 321 22.71 2.49 31.41
N SER A 322 21.74 2.12 32.24
CA SER A 322 21.92 2.01 33.69
C SER A 322 21.01 0.92 34.26
N PRO A 323 21.53 -0.06 35.02
CA PRO A 323 22.93 -0.47 35.14
C PRO A 323 23.41 -1.30 33.92
N VAL A 324 24.69 -1.18 33.56
CA VAL A 324 25.26 -1.89 32.41
C VAL A 324 25.49 -3.38 32.72
N THR A 325 25.23 -4.29 31.76
CA THR A 325 25.50 -5.73 31.86
C THR A 325 26.31 -6.19 30.66
N SER A 326 26.82 -7.42 30.67
CA SER A 326 27.53 -8.01 29.52
C SER A 326 26.70 -8.02 28.23
N ALA A 327 25.36 -8.04 28.33
CA ALA A 327 24.46 -7.95 27.19
C ALA A 327 24.51 -6.58 26.48
N HIS A 328 25.01 -5.53 27.12
CA HIS A 328 25.20 -4.22 26.49
C HIS A 328 26.53 -4.11 25.72
N ALA A 329 27.48 -5.01 25.90
CA ALA A 329 28.74 -4.98 25.14
C ALA A 329 28.50 -5.18 23.63
N GLY A 330 29.23 -4.46 22.78
CA GLY A 330 29.17 -4.59 21.33
C GLY A 330 29.36 -3.27 20.58
N THR A 331 29.20 -3.32 19.26
CA THR A 331 29.41 -2.18 18.36
C THR A 331 28.13 -1.38 18.18
N TYR A 332 28.20 -0.07 18.46
CA TYR A 332 27.11 0.87 18.32
C TYR A 332 27.34 1.85 17.18
N ARG A 333 26.27 2.25 16.51
CA ARG A 333 26.26 3.38 15.58
C ARG A 333 25.04 4.25 15.83
N CYS A 334 25.18 5.54 15.55
CA CYS A 334 24.06 6.47 15.59
C CYS A 334 23.76 7.11 14.24
N TYR A 335 22.53 7.58 14.11
CA TYR A 335 21.97 8.18 12.90
C TYR A 335 21.09 9.36 13.25
N GLY A 336 21.07 10.39 12.40
CA GLY A 336 20.11 11.49 12.46
C GLY A 336 18.92 11.25 11.51
N SER A 337 17.75 11.78 11.87
CA SER A 337 16.54 11.70 11.05
C SER A 337 15.64 12.94 11.23
N TYR A 338 14.93 13.31 10.16
CA TYR A 338 13.95 14.39 10.16
C TYR A 338 12.52 13.87 10.33
N SER A 339 11.67 14.66 10.98
CA SER A 339 10.25 14.33 11.17
C SER A 339 9.46 14.32 9.86
N SER A 340 9.94 15.05 8.85
CA SER A 340 9.32 15.11 7.51
C SER A 340 9.37 13.77 6.78
N ASN A 341 10.41 12.96 7.02
CA ASN A 341 10.48 11.59 6.52
C ASN A 341 11.24 10.70 7.53
N PRO A 342 10.52 10.13 8.51
CA PRO A 342 11.13 9.39 9.61
C PRO A 342 11.72 8.03 9.20
N HIS A 343 11.60 7.62 7.93
CA HIS A 343 12.18 6.37 7.43
C HIS A 343 13.53 6.55 6.74
N LEU A 344 14.00 7.81 6.62
CA LEU A 344 15.28 8.15 6.02
C LEU A 344 16.24 8.62 7.12
N LEU A 345 17.47 8.13 7.04
CA LEU A 345 18.52 8.37 8.00
C LEU A 345 19.75 8.99 7.34
N SER A 346 20.56 9.66 8.16
CA SER A 346 21.90 10.12 7.78
C SER A 346 22.85 8.99 7.44
N PHE A 347 24.05 9.35 6.99
CA PHE A 347 25.18 8.44 7.09
C PHE A 347 25.40 8.00 8.55
N PRO A 348 25.83 6.74 8.77
CA PRO A 348 26.16 6.28 10.11
C PRO A 348 27.29 7.11 10.73
N SER A 349 27.28 7.24 12.06
CA SER A 349 28.48 7.64 12.80
C SER A 349 29.61 6.62 12.62
N GLU A 350 30.83 7.04 12.97
CA GLU A 350 31.89 6.08 13.25
C GLU A 350 31.43 5.05 14.30
N PRO A 351 31.82 3.77 14.16
CA PRO A 351 31.45 2.73 15.10
C PRO A 351 32.08 2.97 16.47
N LEU A 352 31.29 2.75 17.52
CA LEU A 352 31.75 2.81 18.90
C LEU A 352 31.63 1.41 19.52
N GLU A 353 32.76 0.78 19.85
CA GLU A 353 32.77 -0.48 20.59
C GLU A 353 32.65 -0.21 22.09
N LEU A 354 31.59 -0.75 22.71
CA LEU A 354 31.39 -0.71 24.16
C LEU A 354 31.86 -2.04 24.77
N MET A 355 32.84 -1.99 25.66
CA MET A 355 33.35 -3.14 26.41
C MET A 355 32.85 -3.11 27.84
N VAL A 356 32.33 -4.24 28.30
CA VAL A 356 31.83 -4.41 29.68
C VAL A 356 32.67 -5.47 30.38
N SER A 357 33.45 -5.07 31.38
CA SER A 357 34.20 -6.02 32.22
C SER A 357 33.28 -6.65 33.27
N GLY A 358 33.43 -7.96 33.48
CA GLY A 358 32.75 -8.67 34.56
C GLY A 358 33.28 -8.21 35.92
N HIS A 359 32.42 -8.20 36.92
CA HIS A 359 32.88 -8.21 38.31
C HIS A 359 33.49 -9.59 38.57
N SER A 360 34.79 -9.62 38.86
CA SER A 360 35.50 -10.82 39.34
C SER A 360 35.02 -11.24 40.71
#